data_AF-A0A482V144-F1
#
_entry.id   AF-A0A482V144-F1
#
_cell.length_a   1.000
_cell.length_b   1.000
_cell.length_c   1.000
_cell.angle_alpha   90.00
_cell.angle_beta   90.00
_cell.angle_gamma   90.00
#
_symmetry.space_group_name_H-M   'P 1'
#
loop_
_entity.id
_entity.type
_entity.pdbx_description
1 polymer ?
#
loop_
_entity_poly.entity_id
_entity_poly.type
_entity_poly.pdbx_seq_one_letter_code
_entity_poly.pdbx_strand_id
1 'polypeptide(L)'
;MNSTAFDFLRPVALLILTPHCFDNYFVKFDFFDGPCFSATLSKCLGLGIILGSVLVKLPQIIKIYKSKSGEGISMLSVTLDLAAITIYASYSFLKQFPFSAWGDAAFLGLQTVVVAILVLHYGGSTLNAISYLVTYLFITLVLISGLTPINIMWTLQGCNIFIVVSGKLTQAYSNLKNGHTGQLSAVTLIMLFLGSLARIFTSIQETGDKIVILTYIASTLANGVLVGQLAYYWNVVPRKEKTQ
;
A
#
# COMPACT_ATOMS: atom_id res chain seq x y z
N MET A 1 14.14 -12.64 -36.89
CA MET A 1 14.28 -12.65 -35.41
C MET A 1 14.08 -14.08 -34.94
N ASN A 2 15.04 -14.65 -34.20
CA ASN A 2 15.03 -16.07 -33.81
C ASN A 2 13.80 -16.43 -32.95
N SER A 3 13.05 -17.45 -33.37
CA SER A 3 11.85 -17.96 -32.67
C SER A 3 12.09 -18.21 -31.18
N THR A 4 13.26 -18.70 -30.81
CA THR A 4 13.61 -19.08 -29.43
C THR A 4 13.66 -17.91 -28.44
N ALA A 5 14.13 -16.73 -28.84
CA ALA A 5 14.12 -15.55 -27.98
C ALA A 5 12.70 -14.99 -27.82
N PHE A 6 11.91 -15.04 -28.89
CA PHE A 6 10.51 -14.61 -28.90
C PHE A 6 9.64 -15.51 -28.02
N ASP A 7 9.84 -16.83 -28.07
CA ASP A 7 9.14 -17.81 -27.24
C ASP A 7 9.50 -17.72 -25.75
N PHE A 8 10.74 -17.32 -25.42
CA PHE A 8 11.15 -17.05 -24.05
C PHE A 8 10.63 -15.70 -23.51
N LEU A 9 10.63 -14.67 -24.36
CA LEU A 9 10.12 -13.34 -24.00
C LEU A 9 8.60 -13.31 -23.88
N ARG A 10 7.88 -14.12 -24.65
CA ARG A 10 6.41 -14.15 -24.67
C ARG A 10 5.75 -14.35 -23.29
N PRO A 11 6.10 -15.35 -22.47
CA PRO A 11 5.49 -15.51 -21.15
C PRO A 11 5.79 -14.35 -20.19
N VAL A 12 6.99 -13.76 -20.27
CA VAL A 12 7.37 -12.58 -19.46
C VAL A 12 6.64 -11.33 -19.94
N ALA A 13 6.55 -11.14 -21.26
CA ALA A 13 5.84 -10.04 -21.89
C ALA A 13 4.34 -10.13 -21.60
N LEU A 14 3.75 -11.32 -21.60
CA LEU A 14 2.33 -11.54 -21.29
C LEU A 14 1.98 -11.27 -19.81
N LEU A 15 2.98 -11.14 -18.93
CA LEU A 15 2.79 -10.73 -17.54
C LEU A 15 2.49 -9.22 -17.43
N ILE A 16 2.93 -8.44 -18.42
CA ILE A 16 2.79 -6.99 -18.49
C ILE A 16 1.81 -6.56 -19.60
N LEU A 17 1.82 -7.26 -20.74
CA LEU A 17 1.01 -6.98 -21.92
C LEU A 17 -0.12 -8.01 -22.03
N THR A 18 -1.32 -7.56 -22.40
CA THR A 18 -2.36 -8.49 -22.85
C THR A 18 -1.99 -9.10 -24.20
N PRO A 19 -2.52 -10.29 -24.55
CA PRO A 19 -2.24 -10.92 -25.85
C PRO A 19 -2.53 -9.98 -27.03
N HIS A 20 -3.61 -9.21 -26.94
CA HIS A 20 -3.97 -8.19 -27.94
C HIS A 20 -2.89 -7.11 -28.06
N CYS A 21 -2.39 -6.57 -26.96
CA CYS A 21 -1.35 -5.53 -26.99
C CYS A 21 0.02 -6.06 -27.39
N PHE A 22 0.31 -7.32 -27.06
CA PHE A 22 1.50 -8.00 -27.56
C PHE A 22 1.47 -8.11 -29.08
N ASP A 23 0.34 -8.54 -29.66
CA ASP A 23 0.20 -8.62 -31.12
C ASP A 23 0.23 -7.23 -31.76
N ASN A 24 -0.39 -6.22 -31.14
CA ASN A 24 -0.38 -4.86 -31.67
C ASN A 24 1.05 -4.28 -31.73
N TYR A 25 1.85 -4.48 -30.68
CA TYR A 25 3.23 -3.97 -30.62
C TYR A 25 4.24 -4.79 -31.43
N PHE A 26 4.17 -6.12 -31.35
CA PHE A 26 5.24 -6.98 -31.88
C PHE A 26 4.89 -7.63 -33.22
N VAL A 27 3.61 -7.70 -33.59
CA VAL A 27 3.17 -8.26 -34.89
C VAL A 27 2.75 -7.15 -35.84
N LYS A 28 2.00 -6.14 -35.35
CA LYS A 28 1.51 -5.02 -36.17
C LYS A 28 2.41 -3.78 -36.14
N PHE A 29 3.42 -3.73 -35.26
CA PHE A 29 4.34 -2.60 -35.05
C PHE A 29 3.64 -1.26 -34.71
N ASP A 30 2.43 -1.31 -34.13
CA ASP A 30 1.68 -0.13 -33.71
C ASP A 30 1.96 0.23 -32.25
N PHE A 31 3.13 0.83 -32.01
CA PHE A 31 3.61 1.19 -30.66
C PHE A 31 2.84 2.35 -30.01
N PHE A 32 2.01 3.09 -30.78
CA PHE A 32 1.31 4.29 -30.33
C PHE A 32 -0.17 4.06 -30.04
N ASP A 33 -0.63 2.80 -30.01
CA ASP A 33 -1.98 2.48 -29.59
C ASP A 33 -2.21 2.90 -28.12
N GLY A 34 -2.94 3.99 -27.93
CA GLY A 34 -3.17 4.64 -26.64
C GLY A 34 -3.77 3.74 -25.56
N PRO A 35 -4.79 2.90 -25.86
CA PRO A 35 -5.33 1.92 -24.92
C PRO A 35 -4.29 0.89 -24.48
N CYS A 36 -3.54 0.31 -25.41
CA CYS A 36 -2.48 -0.63 -25.07
C CYS A 36 -1.35 0.00 -24.27
N PHE A 37 -1.02 1.27 -24.55
CA PHE A 37 0.03 1.97 -23.82
C PHE A 37 -0.39 2.18 -22.36
N SER A 38 -1.63 2.63 -22.16
CA SER A 38 -2.17 2.88 -20.82
C SER A 38 -2.31 1.60 -20.00
N ALA A 39 -2.71 0.49 -20.62
CA ALA A 39 -2.79 -0.82 -19.98
C ALA A 39 -1.39 -1.34 -19.59
N THR A 40 -0.43 -1.26 -20.50
CA THR A 40 0.97 -1.68 -20.26
C THR A 40 1.60 -0.83 -19.15
N LEU A 41 1.42 0.49 -19.21
CA LEU A 41 1.91 1.41 -18.19
C LEU A 41 1.29 1.10 -16.82
N SER A 42 -0.02 0.81 -16.76
CA SER A 42 -0.69 0.43 -15.54
C SER A 42 -0.08 -0.82 -14.90
N LYS A 43 0.18 -1.85 -15.72
CA LYS A 43 0.79 -3.10 -15.24
C LYS A 43 2.20 -2.89 -14.73
N CYS A 44 3.01 -2.12 -15.46
CA CYS A 44 4.35 -1.73 -15.02
C CYS A 44 4.34 -0.99 -13.68
N LEU A 45 3.45 0.01 -13.54
CA LEU A 45 3.29 0.76 -12.30
C LEU A 45 2.83 -0.15 -11.15
N GLY A 46 1.83 -1.00 -11.38
CA GLY A 46 1.32 -1.96 -10.38
C GLY A 46 2.41 -2.90 -9.87
N LEU A 47 3.19 -3.50 -10.79
CA LEU A 47 4.33 -4.35 -10.44
C LEU A 47 5.44 -3.57 -9.71
N GLY A 48 5.73 -2.35 -10.14
CA GLY A 48 6.69 -1.47 -9.46
C GLY A 48 6.28 -1.18 -8.02
N ILE A 49 4.99 -0.90 -7.78
CA ILE A 49 4.45 -0.69 -6.43
C ILE A 49 4.54 -1.98 -5.60
N ILE A 50 4.24 -3.14 -6.17
CA ILE A 50 4.41 -4.44 -5.51
C ILE A 50 5.87 -4.63 -5.08
N LEU A 51 6.83 -4.42 -5.99
CA LEU A 51 8.25 -4.55 -5.67
C LEU A 51 8.69 -3.58 -4.58
N GLY A 52 8.24 -2.33 -4.63
CA GLY A 52 8.50 -1.34 -3.58
C GLY A 52 7.92 -1.76 -2.23
N SER A 53 6.72 -2.35 -2.22
CA SER A 53 6.00 -2.77 -1.01
C SER A 53 6.75 -3.82 -0.19
N VAL A 54 7.55 -4.68 -0.85
CA VAL A 54 8.37 -5.72 -0.21
C VAL A 54 9.40 -5.10 0.73
N LEU A 55 9.85 -3.87 0.47
CA LEU A 55 10.92 -3.22 1.23
C LEU A 55 10.41 -2.27 2.32
N VAL A 56 9.10 -1.96 2.35
CA VAL A 56 8.56 -0.87 3.18
C VAL A 56 8.74 -1.12 4.68
N LYS A 57 8.39 -2.31 5.18
CA LYS A 57 8.45 -2.62 6.61
C LYS A 57 9.74 -3.37 7.00
N LEU A 58 10.56 -3.80 6.04
CA LEU A 58 11.83 -4.48 6.32
C LEU A 58 12.77 -3.69 7.24
N PRO A 59 13.00 -2.37 7.05
CA PRO A 59 13.84 -1.61 7.97
C PRO A 59 13.31 -1.64 9.41
N GLN A 60 11.99 -1.59 9.59
CA GLN A 60 11.34 -1.68 10.89
C GLN A 60 11.52 -3.08 11.51
N ILE A 61 11.32 -4.14 10.73
CA ILE A 61 11.52 -5.54 11.16
C ILE A 61 12.97 -5.75 11.61
N ILE A 62 13.94 -5.31 10.81
CA ILE A 62 15.37 -5.43 11.14
C ILE A 62 15.69 -4.67 12.44
N LYS A 63 15.12 -3.47 12.61
CA LYS A 63 15.33 -2.65 13.81
C LYS A 63 14.83 -3.38 15.06
N ILE A 64 13.59 -3.89 15.05
CA ILE A 64 13.01 -4.64 16.18
C ILE A 64 13.82 -5.91 16.47
N TYR A 65 14.21 -6.64 15.42
CA TYR A 65 14.97 -7.87 15.57
C TYR A 65 16.36 -7.63 16.19
N LYS A 66 17.03 -6.52 15.83
CA LYS A 66 18.34 -6.14 16.37
C LYS A 66 18.23 -5.58 17.78
N SER A 67 17.22 -4.75 18.07
CA SER A 67 17.01 -4.19 19.41
C SER A 67 16.45 -5.20 20.41
N LYS A 68 15.85 -6.30 19.92
CA LYS A 68 15.10 -7.28 20.74
C LYS A 68 14.02 -6.59 21.58
N SER A 69 13.44 -5.51 21.07
CA SER A 69 12.42 -4.72 21.76
C SER A 69 11.50 -4.04 20.74
N GLY A 70 10.19 -4.11 21.03
CA GLY A 70 9.13 -3.40 20.31
C GLY A 70 8.73 -2.07 20.95
N GLU A 71 9.52 -1.55 21.89
CA GLU A 71 9.23 -0.31 22.61
C GLU A 71 9.04 0.89 21.66
N GLY A 72 8.05 1.73 21.96
CA GLY A 72 7.66 2.86 21.12
C GLY A 72 6.76 2.50 19.93
N ILE A 73 6.49 1.21 19.67
CA ILE A 73 5.55 0.77 18.63
C ILE A 73 4.19 0.48 19.27
N SER A 74 3.17 1.24 18.85
CA SER A 74 1.79 1.03 19.32
C SER A 74 1.15 -0.19 18.65
N MET A 75 0.81 -1.20 19.45
CA MET A 75 0.08 -2.39 18.96
C MET A 75 -1.29 -2.06 18.39
N LEU A 76 -1.95 -1.01 18.87
CA LEU A 76 -3.21 -0.53 18.31
C LEU A 76 -2.99 -0.02 16.88
N SER A 77 -1.95 0.78 16.66
CA SER A 77 -1.62 1.29 15.33
C SER A 77 -1.25 0.16 14.37
N VAL A 78 -0.45 -0.80 14.80
CA VAL A 78 -0.10 -1.98 13.98
C VAL A 78 -1.34 -2.81 13.64
N THR A 79 -2.26 -3.00 14.58
CA THR A 79 -3.49 -3.78 14.35
C THR A 79 -4.46 -3.06 13.42
N LEU A 80 -4.61 -1.74 13.55
CA LEU A 80 -5.43 -0.94 12.63
C LEU A 80 -4.86 -0.94 11.21
N ASP A 81 -3.54 -0.83 11.07
CA ASP A 81 -2.84 -0.93 9.77
C ASP A 81 -3.07 -2.31 9.15
N LEU A 82 -2.88 -3.37 9.93
CA LEU A 82 -3.10 -4.74 9.48
C LEU A 82 -4.56 -5.01 9.08
N ALA A 83 -5.52 -4.51 9.85
CA ALA A 83 -6.94 -4.62 9.54
C ALA A 83 -7.29 -3.91 8.24
N ALA A 84 -6.83 -2.67 8.05
CA ALA A 84 -7.04 -1.91 6.82
C ALA A 84 -6.45 -2.64 5.59
N ILE A 85 -5.22 -3.12 5.70
CA ILE A 85 -4.57 -3.89 4.62
C ILE A 85 -5.35 -5.16 4.28
N THR A 86 -5.80 -5.88 5.32
CA THR A 86 -6.49 -7.17 5.15
C THR A 86 -7.90 -7.00 4.56
N ILE A 87 -8.64 -5.96 4.97
CA ILE A 87 -9.93 -5.61 4.38
C ILE A 87 -9.77 -5.33 2.89
N TYR A 88 -8.79 -4.51 2.51
CA TYR A 88 -8.53 -4.16 1.12
C TYR A 88 -8.11 -5.36 0.27
N ALA A 89 -7.19 -6.19 0.77
CA ALA A 89 -6.74 -7.40 0.09
C ALA A 89 -7.89 -8.42 -0.06
N SER A 90 -8.67 -8.66 0.99
CA SER A 90 -9.79 -9.60 0.96
C SER A 90 -10.90 -9.13 0.02
N TYR A 91 -11.24 -7.83 0.04
CA TYR A 91 -12.19 -7.23 -0.90
C TYR A 91 -11.74 -7.42 -2.35
N SER A 92 -10.48 -7.13 -2.63
CA SER A 92 -9.90 -7.22 -3.98
C SER A 92 -9.84 -8.66 -4.48
N PHE A 93 -9.52 -9.60 -3.59
CA PHE A 93 -9.54 -11.03 -3.86
C PHE A 93 -10.95 -11.53 -4.18
N LEU A 94 -11.95 -11.19 -3.36
CA LEU A 94 -13.34 -11.59 -3.60
C LEU A 94 -13.92 -10.99 -4.88
N LYS A 95 -13.52 -9.77 -5.23
CA LYS A 95 -13.86 -9.12 -6.51
C LYS A 95 -13.08 -9.66 -7.71
N GLN A 96 -12.15 -10.60 -7.50
CA GLN A 96 -11.32 -11.20 -8.54
C GLN A 96 -10.51 -10.17 -9.33
N PHE A 97 -10.06 -9.11 -8.65
CA PHE A 97 -9.16 -8.13 -9.27
C PHE A 97 -7.79 -8.74 -9.56
N PRO A 98 -7.12 -8.31 -10.65
CA PRO A 98 -5.80 -8.83 -10.98
C PRO A 98 -4.82 -8.56 -9.85
N PHE A 99 -3.87 -9.48 -9.64
CA PHE A 99 -2.89 -9.38 -8.55
C PHE A 99 -2.06 -8.09 -8.59
N SER A 100 -1.80 -7.52 -9.78
CA SER A 100 -1.15 -6.22 -9.95
C SER A 100 -1.88 -5.07 -9.20
N ALA A 101 -3.20 -5.19 -9.03
CA ALA A 101 -4.04 -4.17 -8.41
C ALA A 101 -3.99 -4.19 -6.88
N TRP A 102 -3.67 -5.31 -6.23
CA TRP A 102 -3.75 -5.46 -4.77
C TRP A 102 -2.60 -6.26 -4.13
N GLY A 103 -1.68 -6.79 -4.92
CA GLY A 103 -0.61 -7.65 -4.43
C GLY A 103 0.36 -6.96 -3.47
N ASP A 104 0.48 -5.64 -3.53
CA ASP A 104 1.24 -4.86 -2.57
C ASP A 104 0.67 -4.97 -1.16
N ALA A 105 -0.67 -4.99 -1.05
CA ALA A 105 -1.35 -5.19 0.20
C ALA A 105 -1.05 -6.58 0.79
N ALA A 106 -0.92 -7.61 -0.04
CA ALA A 106 -0.54 -8.94 0.44
C ALA A 106 0.87 -8.96 1.06
N PHE A 107 1.86 -8.38 0.37
CA PHE A 107 3.23 -8.29 0.89
C PHE A 107 3.35 -7.37 2.11
N LEU A 108 2.63 -6.25 2.14
CA LEU A 108 2.58 -5.36 3.30
C LEU A 108 1.87 -6.01 4.48
N GLY A 109 0.80 -6.78 4.23
CA GLY A 109 0.08 -7.53 5.25
C GLY A 109 0.99 -8.54 5.92
N LEU A 110 1.70 -9.36 5.13
CA LEU A 110 2.66 -10.33 5.63
C LEU A 110 3.74 -9.69 6.51
N GLN A 111 4.36 -8.60 6.04
CA GLN A 111 5.38 -7.91 6.83
C GLN A 111 4.80 -7.26 8.09
N THR A 112 3.59 -6.72 8.04
CA THR A 112 2.92 -6.08 9.20
C THR A 112 2.55 -7.13 10.27
N VAL A 113 2.15 -8.34 9.87
CA VAL A 113 1.98 -9.48 10.80
C VAL A 113 3.30 -9.81 11.49
N VAL A 114 4.40 -9.87 10.74
CA VAL A 114 5.73 -10.11 11.31
C VAL A 114 6.09 -9.04 12.33
N VAL A 115 5.83 -7.75 12.03
CA VAL A 115 6.02 -6.66 13.00
C VAL A 115 5.19 -6.89 14.26
N ALA A 116 3.89 -7.21 14.13
CA ALA A 116 3.01 -7.45 15.28
C ALA A 116 3.53 -8.60 16.17
N ILE A 117 3.93 -9.72 15.56
CA ILE A 117 4.48 -10.88 16.27
C ILE A 117 5.77 -10.50 17.01
N LEU A 118 6.70 -9.81 16.34
CA LEU A 118 7.98 -9.44 16.96
C LEU A 118 7.77 -8.48 18.14
N VAL A 119 6.85 -7.51 18.02
CA VAL A 119 6.53 -6.59 19.12
C VAL A 119 5.95 -7.35 20.31
N LEU A 120 4.99 -8.25 20.10
CA LEU A 120 4.38 -9.05 21.18
C LEU A 120 5.37 -10.04 21.81
N HIS A 121 6.19 -10.70 20.99
CA HIS A 121 7.19 -11.66 21.46
C HIS A 121 8.27 -10.98 22.32
N TYR A 122 8.85 -9.89 21.84
CA TYR A 122 9.86 -9.14 22.60
C TYR A 122 9.26 -8.29 23.73
N GLY A 123 7.94 -8.06 23.73
CA GLY A 123 7.19 -7.48 24.84
C GLY A 123 6.98 -8.42 26.03
N GLY A 124 7.53 -9.64 25.99
CA GLY A 124 7.53 -10.59 27.11
C GLY A 124 6.39 -11.61 27.11
N SER A 125 5.55 -11.67 26.07
CA SER A 125 4.46 -12.65 25.98
C SER A 125 4.36 -13.31 24.60
N THR A 126 5.13 -14.38 24.41
CA THR A 126 5.06 -15.23 23.20
C THR A 126 3.68 -15.85 23.00
N LEU A 127 2.95 -16.15 24.09
CA LEU A 127 1.60 -16.69 24.00
C LEU A 127 0.65 -15.69 23.32
N ASN A 128 0.77 -14.39 23.64
CA ASN A 128 -0.01 -13.34 23.00
C ASN A 128 0.36 -13.19 21.52
N ALA A 129 1.64 -13.39 21.16
CA ALA A 129 2.07 -13.35 19.76
C ALA A 129 1.45 -14.49 18.94
N ILE A 130 1.43 -15.71 19.50
CA ILE A 130 0.83 -16.89 18.85
C ILE A 130 -0.69 -16.71 18.74
N SER A 131 -1.36 -16.30 19.82
CA SER A 131 -2.81 -16.08 19.81
C SER A 131 -3.22 -15.00 18.81
N TYR A 132 -2.43 -13.92 18.70
CA TYR A 132 -2.62 -12.88 17.70
C TYR A 132 -2.53 -13.43 16.28
N LEU A 133 -1.49 -14.21 15.98
CA LEU A 133 -1.31 -14.83 14.65
C LEU A 133 -2.47 -15.77 14.30
N VAL A 134 -2.86 -16.67 15.21
CA VAL A 134 -3.98 -17.60 14.98
C VAL A 134 -5.28 -16.84 14.74
N THR A 135 -5.57 -15.84 15.57
CA THR A 135 -6.76 -14.98 15.41
C THR A 135 -6.73 -14.26 14.07
N TYR A 136 -5.59 -13.69 13.69
CA TYR A 136 -5.42 -13.00 12.41
C TYR A 136 -5.65 -13.92 11.20
N LEU A 137 -5.06 -15.11 11.22
CA LEU A 137 -5.24 -16.10 10.16
C LEU A 137 -6.70 -16.55 10.05
N PHE A 138 -7.34 -16.82 11.20
CA PHE A 138 -8.75 -17.19 11.24
C PHE A 138 -9.65 -16.10 10.64
N ILE A 139 -9.47 -14.83 11.05
CA ILE A 139 -10.23 -13.70 10.50
C ILE A 139 -10.00 -13.59 8.99
N THR A 140 -8.75 -13.66 8.53
CA THR A 140 -8.41 -13.55 7.11
C THR A 140 -9.07 -14.67 6.30
N LEU A 141 -9.03 -15.92 6.78
CA LEU A 141 -9.71 -17.05 6.16
C LEU A 141 -11.23 -16.84 6.05
N VAL A 142 -11.86 -16.35 7.12
CA VAL A 142 -13.30 -16.03 7.10
C VAL A 142 -13.61 -14.94 6.06
N LEU A 143 -12.78 -13.89 5.97
CA LEU A 143 -12.98 -12.80 5.01
C LEU A 143 -12.83 -13.26 3.56
N ILE A 144 -11.91 -14.18 3.23
CA ILE A 144 -11.68 -14.65 1.86
C ILE A 144 -12.55 -15.86 1.46
N SER A 145 -13.11 -16.60 2.42
CA SER A 145 -13.89 -17.82 2.18
C SER A 145 -15.20 -17.61 1.41
N GLY A 146 -15.63 -16.36 1.21
CA GLY A 146 -16.94 -16.02 0.64
C GLY A 146 -18.10 -16.10 1.65
N LEU A 147 -17.84 -16.47 2.91
CA LEU A 147 -18.85 -16.44 3.99
C LEU A 147 -19.31 -15.02 4.31
N THR A 148 -18.45 -14.02 4.09
CA THR A 148 -18.77 -12.61 4.30
C THR A 148 -19.41 -12.01 3.05
N PRO A 149 -20.67 -11.54 3.09
CA PRO A 149 -21.31 -10.90 1.94
C PRO A 149 -20.52 -9.69 1.43
N ILE A 150 -20.47 -9.53 0.11
CA ILE A 150 -19.70 -8.45 -0.53
C ILE A 150 -20.14 -7.04 -0.09
N ASN A 151 -21.41 -6.87 0.31
CA ASN A 151 -21.93 -5.61 0.85
C ASN A 151 -21.28 -5.22 2.17
N ILE A 152 -21.01 -6.20 3.05
CA ILE A 152 -20.29 -5.95 4.30
C ILE A 152 -18.85 -5.55 3.98
N MET A 153 -18.21 -6.24 3.04
CA MET A 153 -16.84 -5.93 2.64
C MET A 153 -16.73 -4.54 1.97
N TRP A 154 -17.72 -4.13 1.19
CA TRP A 154 -17.82 -2.78 0.65
C TRP A 154 -17.92 -1.72 1.75
N THR A 155 -18.76 -1.95 2.76
CA THR A 155 -18.87 -1.06 3.92
C THR A 155 -17.56 -0.99 4.70
N LEU A 156 -16.90 -2.13 4.93
CA LEU A 156 -15.58 -2.19 5.56
C LEU A 156 -14.53 -1.43 4.75
N GLN A 157 -14.56 -1.53 3.42
CA GLN A 157 -13.70 -0.75 2.54
C GLN A 157 -14.00 0.76 2.66
N GLY A 158 -15.26 1.15 2.84
CA GLY A 158 -15.63 2.53 3.14
C GLY A 158 -15.06 3.02 4.47
N CYS A 159 -15.13 2.20 5.52
CA CYS A 159 -14.51 2.48 6.82
C CYS A 159 -12.98 2.64 6.71
N ASN A 160 -12.33 1.85 5.84
CA ASN A 160 -10.89 1.93 5.58
C ASN A 160 -10.46 3.34 5.14
N ILE A 161 -11.27 4.00 4.31
CA ILE A 161 -11.03 5.39 3.86
C ILE A 161 -10.90 6.32 5.07
N PHE A 162 -11.80 6.20 6.05
CA PHE A 162 -11.75 7.03 7.26
C PHE A 162 -10.50 6.76 8.09
N ILE A 163 -10.10 5.50 8.24
CA ILE A 163 -8.89 5.11 8.97
C ILE A 163 -7.65 5.74 8.32
N VAL A 164 -7.49 5.61 7.00
CA VAL A 164 -6.34 6.13 6.27
C VAL A 164 -6.28 7.66 6.28
N VAL A 165 -7.43 8.32 6.11
CA VAL A 165 -7.49 9.79 6.05
C VAL A 165 -7.28 10.40 7.43
N SER A 166 -7.91 9.86 8.48
CA SER A 166 -7.80 10.40 9.84
C SER A 166 -6.35 10.48 10.32
N GLY A 167 -5.54 9.43 10.12
CA GLY A 167 -4.12 9.44 10.50
C GLY A 167 -3.33 10.57 9.83
N LYS A 168 -3.58 10.81 8.53
CA LYS A 168 -2.92 11.89 7.78
C LYS A 168 -3.42 13.28 8.20
N LEU A 169 -4.70 13.42 8.52
CA LEU A 169 -5.27 14.67 9.00
C LEU A 169 -4.77 15.03 10.40
N THR A 170 -4.63 14.05 11.30
CA THR A 170 -4.01 14.28 12.62
C THR A 170 -2.56 14.74 12.47
N GLN A 171 -1.81 14.13 11.54
CA GLN A 171 -0.45 14.59 11.22
C GLN A 171 -0.46 16.03 10.66
N ALA A 172 -1.38 16.34 9.75
CA ALA A 172 -1.49 17.68 9.16
C ALA A 172 -1.85 18.74 10.20
N TYR A 173 -2.75 18.41 11.12
CA TYR A 173 -3.11 19.27 12.24
C TYR A 173 -1.91 19.51 13.18
N SER A 174 -1.15 18.45 13.49
CA SER A 174 0.08 18.56 14.30
C SER A 174 1.10 19.49 13.65
N ASN A 175 1.35 19.33 12.34
CA ASN A 175 2.27 20.22 11.60
C ASN A 175 1.82 21.69 11.66
N LEU A 176 0.52 21.96 11.52
CA LEU A 176 -0.03 23.31 11.63
C LEU A 176 0.15 23.89 13.03
N LYS A 177 -0.17 23.10 14.06
CA LYS A 177 -0.02 23.51 15.47
C LYS A 177 1.44 23.80 15.83
N ASN A 178 2.37 23.01 15.31
CA ASN A 178 3.80 23.14 15.60
C ASN A 178 4.48 24.23 14.75
N GLY A 179 3.85 24.66 13.65
CA GLY A 179 4.42 25.63 12.72
C GLY A 179 5.65 25.13 11.95
N HIS A 180 5.90 23.82 11.95
CA HIS A 180 6.95 23.16 11.18
C HIS A 180 6.58 21.69 10.91
N THR A 181 7.19 21.07 9.90
CA THR A 181 7.03 19.63 9.62
C THR A 181 7.92 18.73 10.47
N GLY A 182 8.89 19.28 11.20
CA GLY A 182 9.73 18.52 12.14
C GLY A 182 10.64 17.52 11.44
N GLN A 183 10.64 16.27 11.88
CA GLN A 183 11.47 15.18 11.32
C GLN A 183 10.77 14.42 10.17
N LEU A 184 9.72 14.99 9.59
CA LEU A 184 8.96 14.34 8.53
C LEU A 184 9.80 14.26 7.25
N SER A 185 10.08 13.04 6.77
CA SER A 185 10.91 12.82 5.58
C SER A 185 10.21 13.34 4.32
N ALA A 186 10.79 14.37 3.69
CA ALA A 186 10.32 14.93 2.43
C ALA A 186 10.17 13.86 1.34
N VAL A 187 11.18 13.01 1.20
CA VAL A 187 11.20 11.90 0.24
C VAL A 187 10.03 10.95 0.49
N THR A 188 9.78 10.60 1.76
CA THR A 188 8.68 9.68 2.11
C THR A 188 7.31 10.27 1.76
N LEU A 189 7.09 11.55 2.07
CA LEU A 189 5.83 12.24 1.74
C LEU A 189 5.57 12.30 0.24
N ILE A 190 6.58 12.66 -0.55
CA ILE A 190 6.48 12.72 -2.01
C ILE A 190 6.22 11.32 -2.59
N MET A 191 6.94 10.30 -2.10
CA MET A 191 6.70 8.92 -2.52
C MET A 191 5.29 8.43 -2.18
N LEU A 192 4.77 8.76 -1.00
CA LEU A 192 3.41 8.41 -0.61
C LEU A 192 2.37 9.09 -1.51
N PHE A 193 2.59 10.36 -1.86
CA PHE A 193 1.73 11.10 -2.77
C PHE A 193 1.76 10.53 -4.20
N LEU A 194 2.95 10.32 -4.76
CA LEU A 194 3.11 9.76 -6.11
C LEU A 194 2.61 8.31 -6.19
N GLY A 195 2.86 7.50 -5.16
CA GLY A 195 2.37 6.14 -5.07
C GLY A 195 0.85 6.07 -5.01
N SER A 196 0.20 6.93 -4.22
CA SER A 196 -1.27 6.99 -4.18
C SER A 196 -1.86 7.51 -5.50
N LEU A 197 -1.18 8.45 -6.17
CA LEU A 197 -1.59 8.94 -7.50
C LEU A 197 -1.47 7.84 -8.56
N ALA A 198 -0.36 7.09 -8.57
CA ALA A 198 -0.19 5.93 -9.44
C ALA A 198 -1.30 4.89 -9.21
N ARG A 199 -1.67 4.64 -7.95
CA ARG A 199 -2.78 3.74 -7.60
C ARG A 199 -4.14 4.20 -8.09
N ILE A 200 -4.40 5.51 -8.24
CA ILE A 200 -5.63 5.98 -8.89
C ILE A 200 -5.66 5.52 -10.34
N PHE A 201 -4.59 5.79 -11.09
CA PHE A 201 -4.49 5.41 -12.49
C PHE A 201 -4.59 3.89 -12.67
N THR A 202 -3.82 3.11 -11.91
CA THR A 202 -3.86 1.64 -12.03
C THR A 202 -5.21 1.07 -11.61
N SER A 203 -5.89 1.65 -10.61
CA SER A 203 -7.22 1.17 -10.21
C SER A 203 -8.27 1.46 -11.29
N ILE A 204 -8.21 2.62 -11.95
CA ILE A 204 -9.09 2.92 -13.08
C ILE A 204 -8.90 1.89 -14.20
N GLN A 205 -7.65 1.54 -14.52
CA GLN A 205 -7.35 0.63 -15.62
C GLN A 205 -7.55 -0.86 -15.29
N GLU A 206 -7.30 -1.28 -14.04
CA GLU A 206 -7.27 -2.70 -13.68
C GLU A 206 -8.50 -3.19 -12.93
N THR A 207 -9.21 -2.31 -12.21
CA THR A 207 -10.38 -2.72 -11.41
C THR A 207 -11.66 -2.07 -11.88
N GLY A 208 -11.61 -0.79 -12.30
CA GLY A 208 -12.79 0.01 -12.59
C GLY A 208 -13.70 0.24 -11.38
N ASP A 209 -13.25 -0.11 -10.18
CA ASP A 209 -14.07 -0.14 -8.98
C ASP A 209 -14.07 1.21 -8.26
N LYS A 210 -15.26 1.78 -8.11
CA LYS A 210 -15.44 3.14 -7.59
C LYS A 210 -14.97 3.29 -6.15
N ILE A 211 -15.12 2.28 -5.29
CA ILE A 211 -14.75 2.43 -3.88
C ILE A 211 -13.23 2.34 -3.70
N VAL A 212 -12.56 1.49 -4.46
CA VAL A 212 -11.09 1.43 -4.50
C VAL A 212 -10.51 2.73 -5.04
N ILE A 213 -11.03 3.21 -6.17
CA ILE A 213 -10.60 4.47 -6.78
C ILE A 213 -10.80 5.64 -5.80
N LEU A 214 -11.96 5.74 -5.15
CA LEU A 214 -12.26 6.79 -4.18
C LEU A 214 -11.32 6.73 -2.97
N THR A 215 -10.96 5.53 -2.51
CA THR A 215 -9.98 5.34 -1.42
C THR A 215 -8.64 5.98 -1.79
N TYR A 216 -8.14 5.75 -3.00
CA TYR A 216 -6.87 6.33 -3.44
C TYR A 216 -6.95 7.81 -3.77
N ILE A 217 -8.10 8.31 -4.23
CA ILE A 217 -8.35 9.76 -4.36
C ILE A 217 -8.25 10.44 -2.99
N ALA A 218 -8.98 9.94 -2.00
CA ALA A 218 -8.95 10.48 -0.64
C ALA A 218 -7.54 10.41 -0.03
N SER A 219 -6.84 9.28 -0.22
CA SER A 219 -5.45 9.09 0.21
C SER A 219 -4.49 10.09 -0.46
N THR A 220 -4.67 10.37 -1.76
CA THR A 220 -3.85 11.31 -2.53
C THR A 220 -4.09 12.75 -2.11
N LEU A 221 -5.35 13.14 -1.88
CA LEU A 221 -5.68 14.47 -1.35
C LEU A 221 -5.05 14.69 0.03
N ALA A 222 -5.20 13.72 0.93
CA ALA A 222 -4.61 13.80 2.26
C ALA A 222 -3.06 13.84 2.23
N ASN A 223 -2.42 13.07 1.34
CA ASN A 223 -0.97 13.17 1.10
C ASN A 223 -0.58 14.53 0.51
N GLY A 224 -1.40 15.07 -0.41
CA GLY A 224 -1.19 16.37 -1.04
C GLY A 224 -1.20 17.51 -0.03
N VAL A 225 -2.08 17.47 0.97
CA VAL A 225 -2.06 18.43 2.09
C VAL A 225 -0.72 18.39 2.82
N LEU A 226 -0.21 17.20 3.15
CA LEU A 226 1.07 17.06 3.84
C LEU A 226 2.28 17.51 3.00
N VAL A 227 2.26 17.22 1.69
CA VAL A 227 3.28 17.72 0.75
C VAL A 227 3.20 19.24 0.62
N GLY A 228 1.99 19.82 0.59
CA GLY A 228 1.79 21.27 0.60
C GLY A 228 2.34 21.92 1.87
N GLN A 229 2.09 21.31 3.03
CA GLN A 229 2.68 21.77 4.30
C GLN A 229 4.20 21.65 4.31
N LEU A 230 4.75 20.57 3.75
CA LEU A 230 6.19 20.40 3.60
C LEU A 230 6.81 21.53 2.76
N ALA A 231 6.18 21.90 1.64
CA ALA A 231 6.64 23.01 0.81
C ALA A 231 6.52 24.36 1.54
N TYR A 232 5.42 24.57 2.27
CA TYR A 232 5.19 25.81 3.02
C TYR A 232 6.18 26.00 4.19
N TYR A 233 6.46 24.94 4.95
CA TYR A 233 7.34 24.98 6.12
C TYR A 233 8.81 24.62 5.81
N TRP A 234 9.20 24.51 4.53
CA TRP A 234 10.51 24.02 4.10
C TRP A 234 11.71 24.73 4.75
N ASN A 235 11.57 26.05 4.97
CA ASN A 235 12.62 26.89 5.55
C ASN A 235 12.40 27.25 7.03
N VAL A 236 11.41 26.64 7.70
CA VAL A 236 11.12 26.96 9.10
C VAL A 236 11.95 26.07 10.02
N VAL A 237 12.93 26.68 10.68
CA VAL A 237 13.76 25.99 11.68
C VAL A 237 12.93 25.79 12.96
N PRO A 238 12.85 24.57 13.52
CA PRO A 238 12.16 24.32 14.78
C PRO A 238 12.74 25.22 15.88
N ARG A 239 11.87 25.96 16.58
CA ARG A 239 12.28 26.73 17.76
C ARG A 239 12.72 25.73 18.82
N LYS A 240 14.01 25.69 19.17
CA LYS A 240 14.50 24.91 20.32
C LYS A 240 13.73 25.39 21.55
N GLU A 241 12.91 24.52 22.14
CA GLU A 241 12.39 24.78 23.48
C GLU A 241 13.59 24.97 24.40
N LYS A 242 13.66 26.13 25.06
CA LYS A 242 14.63 26.35 26.13
C LYS A 242 14.22 25.41 27.25
N THR A 243 14.98 24.34 27.45
CA THR A 243 14.96 23.57 28.69
C THR A 243 15.28 24.56 29.82
N GLN A 244 14.27 24.93 30.60
CA GLN A 244 14.42 25.58 31.90
C GLN A 244 14.58 24.51 32.96
#